data_AF-Q2H644-F1
#
_entry.id   AF-Q2H644-F1
#
_cell.length_a   1.000
_cell.length_b   1.000
_cell.length_c   1.000
_cell.angle_alpha   90.00
_cell.angle_beta   90.00
_cell.angle_gamma   90.00
#
_symmetry.space_group_name_H-M   'P 1'
#
loop_
_entity.id
_entity.type
_entity.pdbx_description
1 polymer ?
#
loop_
_entity_poly.entity_id
_entity_poly.type
_entity_poly.pdbx_seq_one_letter_code
_entity_poly.pdbx_strand_id
1 'polypeptide(L)'
;MHAQYRSNRDTLLRACLTRELDGCFVDAYACLKSRVRVMRPVRTDEKITDFLTGYRTWIEGPSPPPNLSFLDPSSCRWVAAFQVSVIGPLCRRYAEWALANLARTRGTSLDSHGAAKKGAESEAAPAPQPTLSRSEEIRIFRALYRYETFCHLFGRNRCDRYGGFREEQINESVLMPVRSMGKPKLSTVSVSSCATKGGISRYSDTDDGRLHGWYHLSRPRGASQAFGSQGPRNSRRQSWGCITGHHNVDAPLRKVFWNVTQNGRRDDSTAVNARDDAQQRRDPMEFGGDILPPDGPPLAWVLLWGGIYANLYGEYTPSWLKDWGYVMWDERRLVELGVTDLVSRQWETEPEAISLIEEYYAWRPAGY
;
A
#
# COMPACT_ATOMS: atom_id res chain seq x y z
N MET A 1 -0.76 29.60 29.31
CA MET A 1 -1.82 28.61 29.01
C MET A 1 -1.72 28.03 27.59
N HIS A 2 -1.66 28.86 26.54
CA HIS A 2 -1.59 28.40 25.14
C HIS A 2 -0.36 27.53 24.78
N ALA A 3 0.83 27.89 25.27
CA ALA A 3 2.04 27.10 25.03
C ALA A 3 1.97 25.69 25.65
N GLN A 4 1.41 25.58 26.86
CA GLN A 4 1.20 24.29 27.53
C GLN A 4 0.23 23.40 26.75
N TYR A 5 -0.86 23.98 26.25
CA TYR A 5 -1.83 23.25 25.42
C TYR A 5 -1.15 22.69 24.14
N ARG A 6 -0.36 23.50 23.44
CA ARG A 6 0.37 23.05 22.24
C ARG A 6 1.33 21.90 22.54
N SER A 7 2.10 22.02 23.63
CA SER A 7 3.05 20.98 24.07
C SER A 7 2.34 19.66 24.41
N ASN A 8 1.26 19.72 25.20
CA ASN A 8 0.48 18.55 25.56
C ASN A 8 -0.15 17.89 24.34
N ARG A 9 -0.71 18.68 23.42
CA ARG A 9 -1.32 18.18 22.17
C ARG A 9 -0.31 17.44 21.31
N ASP A 10 0.87 18.01 21.11
CA ASP A 10 1.89 17.40 20.25
C ASP A 10 2.45 16.11 20.91
N THR A 11 2.53 16.07 22.25
CA THR A 11 2.88 14.86 23.01
C THR A 11 1.84 13.76 22.85
N LEU A 12 0.55 14.08 23.01
CA LEU A 12 -0.55 13.13 22.80
C LEU A 12 -0.59 12.61 21.37
N LEU A 13 -0.41 13.50 20.39
CA LEU A 13 -0.39 13.11 18.98
C LEU A 13 0.75 12.12 18.68
N ARG A 14 1.95 12.36 19.23
CA ARG A 14 3.07 11.43 19.09
C ARG A 14 2.75 10.08 19.72
N ALA A 15 2.20 10.05 20.93
CA ALA A 15 1.82 8.81 21.60
C ALA A 15 0.79 8.01 20.78
N CYS A 16 -0.22 8.67 20.23
CA CYS A 16 -1.17 8.04 19.32
C CYS A 16 -0.48 7.49 18.07
N LEU A 17 0.36 8.29 17.41
CA LEU A 17 1.09 7.85 16.21
C LEU A 17 2.03 6.67 16.49
N THR A 18 2.69 6.64 17.64
CA THR A 18 3.57 5.54 18.03
C THR A 18 2.79 4.23 18.06
N ARG A 19 1.60 4.23 18.64
CA ARG A 19 0.75 3.05 18.68
C ARG A 19 0.18 2.70 17.29
N GLU A 20 -0.37 3.68 16.59
CA GLU A 20 -1.06 3.46 15.31
C GLU A 20 -0.11 3.02 14.19
N LEU A 21 1.15 3.46 14.22
CA LEU A 21 2.16 3.14 13.21
C LEU A 21 3.18 2.11 13.70
N ASP A 22 2.94 1.48 14.86
CA ASP A 22 3.78 0.39 15.32
C ASP A 22 3.77 -0.74 14.28
N GLY A 23 4.97 -1.16 13.87
CA GLY A 23 5.22 -2.11 12.79
C GLY A 23 5.15 -1.58 11.35
N CYS A 24 4.77 -0.32 11.11
CA CYS A 24 4.79 0.30 9.77
C CYS A 24 5.37 1.72 9.72
N PHE A 25 5.92 2.23 10.82
CA PHE A 25 6.41 3.60 10.91
C PHE A 25 7.54 3.90 9.92
N VAL A 26 8.45 2.95 9.67
CA VAL A 26 9.54 3.13 8.70
C VAL A 26 8.99 3.44 7.31
N ASP A 27 7.93 2.74 6.90
CA ASP A 27 7.24 2.94 5.63
C ASP A 27 6.51 4.29 5.59
N ALA A 28 5.82 4.65 6.69
CA ALA A 28 5.17 5.95 6.85
C ALA A 28 6.16 7.12 6.80
N TYR A 29 7.34 6.94 7.40
CA TYR A 29 8.42 7.90 7.41
C TYR A 29 9.03 8.06 6.01
N ALA A 30 9.27 6.96 5.30
CA ALA A 30 9.72 6.99 3.91
C ALA A 30 8.70 7.73 3.01
N CYS A 31 7.41 7.48 3.21
CA CYS A 31 6.34 8.19 2.52
C CYS A 31 6.36 9.71 2.82
N LEU A 32 6.60 10.11 4.07
CA LEU A 32 6.74 11.53 4.44
C LEU A 32 7.97 12.16 3.77
N LYS A 33 9.13 11.49 3.82
CA LYS A 33 10.40 12.03 3.33
C LYS A 33 10.49 12.09 1.81
N SER A 34 9.85 11.14 1.13
CA SER A 34 9.78 11.12 -0.34
C SER A 34 8.91 12.24 -0.91
N ARG A 35 8.14 13.01 -0.13
CA ARG A 35 7.28 14.08 -0.64
C ARG A 35 8.07 15.19 -1.36
N VAL A 36 7.43 15.79 -2.35
CA VAL A 36 7.96 16.94 -3.15
C VAL A 36 8.46 18.08 -2.26
N ARG A 37 7.71 18.41 -1.19
CA ARG A 37 8.07 19.50 -0.27
C ARG A 37 9.31 19.20 0.57
N VAL A 38 9.62 17.92 0.80
CA VAL A 38 10.72 17.50 1.68
C VAL A 38 11.96 17.21 0.86
N MET A 39 11.86 16.34 -0.14
CA MET A 39 12.97 15.93 -0.98
C MET A 39 13.14 16.81 -2.24
N ARG A 40 12.48 18.00 -2.24
CA ARG A 40 12.52 19.05 -3.27
C ARG A 40 11.90 18.66 -4.63
N PRO A 41 11.48 19.64 -5.46
CA PRO A 41 10.76 19.36 -6.71
C PRO A 41 11.60 18.66 -7.79
N VAL A 42 12.90 18.93 -7.84
CA VAL A 42 13.81 18.33 -8.83
C VAL A 42 14.29 16.95 -8.36
N ARG A 43 13.90 15.91 -9.09
CA ARG A 43 14.31 14.52 -8.88
C ARG A 43 15.38 14.13 -9.89
N THR A 44 16.59 13.90 -9.39
CA THR A 44 17.66 13.29 -10.18
C THR A 44 17.80 11.83 -9.81
N ASP A 45 18.42 11.04 -10.68
CA ASP A 45 18.62 9.61 -10.43
C ASP A 45 19.52 9.38 -9.20
N GLU A 46 20.49 10.26 -8.94
CA GLU A 46 21.34 10.21 -7.73
C GLU A 46 20.49 10.40 -6.47
N LYS A 47 19.62 11.41 -6.43
CA LYS A 47 18.77 11.67 -5.25
C LYS A 47 17.81 10.52 -4.96
N ILE A 48 17.29 9.89 -6.01
CA ILE A 48 16.41 8.73 -5.84
C ILE A 48 17.25 7.56 -5.31
N THR A 49 18.42 7.31 -5.89
CA THR A 49 19.33 6.23 -5.44
C THR A 49 19.76 6.42 -3.99
N ASP A 50 20.14 7.64 -3.60
CA ASP A 50 20.49 8.01 -2.22
C ASP A 50 19.32 7.77 -1.27
N PHE A 51 18.10 8.19 -1.67
CA PHE A 51 16.90 7.96 -0.88
C PHE A 51 16.62 6.47 -0.69
N LEU A 52 16.71 5.68 -1.75
CA LEU A 52 16.46 4.24 -1.70
C LEU A 52 17.51 3.49 -0.88
N THR A 53 18.77 3.92 -0.97
CA THR A 53 19.86 3.41 -0.12
C THR A 53 19.57 3.71 1.34
N GLY A 54 19.21 4.96 1.67
CA GLY A 54 18.82 5.34 3.04
C GLY A 54 17.61 4.55 3.53
N TYR A 55 16.58 4.40 2.71
CA TYR A 55 15.40 3.60 3.05
C TYR A 55 15.75 2.14 3.33
N ARG A 56 16.63 1.53 2.52
CA ARG A 56 17.14 0.17 2.75
C ARG A 56 17.85 0.07 4.10
N THR A 57 18.67 1.05 4.47
CA THR A 57 19.32 1.06 5.78
C THR A 57 18.34 1.21 6.95
N TRP A 58 17.16 1.79 6.74
CA TRP A 58 16.13 1.88 7.79
C TRP A 58 15.36 0.57 7.97
N ILE A 59 15.34 -0.30 6.95
CA ILE A 59 14.68 -1.60 6.99
C ILE A 59 15.66 -2.70 7.44
N GLU A 60 16.84 -2.74 6.83
CA GLU A 60 17.80 -3.85 6.96
C GLU A 60 19.00 -3.52 7.85
N GLY A 61 19.23 -2.24 8.17
CA GLY A 61 20.48 -1.77 8.74
C GLY A 61 20.56 -1.81 10.28
N PRO A 62 21.78 -1.77 10.84
CA PRO A 62 22.03 -1.67 12.28
C PRO A 62 21.79 -0.26 12.86
N SER A 63 21.49 0.73 12.01
CA SER A 63 21.16 2.10 12.43
C SER A 63 19.85 2.10 13.21
N PRO A 64 19.70 2.90 14.27
CA PRO A 64 18.40 3.06 14.90
C PRO A 64 17.39 3.47 13.82
N PRO A 65 16.25 2.77 13.71
CA PRO A 65 15.23 3.12 12.74
C PRO A 65 14.76 4.55 13.02
N PRO A 66 14.20 5.24 11.99
CA PRO A 66 13.59 6.53 12.22
C PRO A 66 12.61 6.45 13.40
N ASN A 67 12.64 7.48 14.25
CA ASN A 67 11.78 7.57 15.42
C ASN A 67 10.89 8.82 15.34
N LEU A 68 9.65 8.69 15.81
CA LEU A 68 8.68 9.78 15.91
C LEU A 68 9.19 10.95 16.77
N SER A 69 10.10 10.70 17.72
CA SER A 69 10.74 11.74 18.54
C SER A 69 11.53 12.75 17.70
N PHE A 70 12.07 12.34 16.55
CA PHE A 70 12.82 13.20 15.64
C PHE A 70 11.92 14.00 14.69
N LEU A 71 10.61 13.78 14.69
CA LEU A 71 9.68 14.54 13.87
C LEU A 71 9.31 15.87 14.53
N ASP A 72 9.41 16.93 13.71
CA ASP A 72 8.82 18.21 14.05
C ASP A 72 7.29 18.10 14.12
N PRO A 73 6.61 18.97 14.90
CA PRO A 73 5.16 18.88 15.07
C PRO A 73 4.35 18.95 13.77
N SER A 74 4.83 19.64 12.74
CA SER A 74 4.13 19.74 11.46
C SER A 74 4.18 18.42 10.70
N SER A 75 5.31 17.71 10.76
CA SER A 75 5.46 16.36 10.22
C SER A 75 4.55 15.36 10.94
N CYS A 76 4.48 15.39 12.27
CA CYS A 76 3.55 14.54 13.03
C CYS A 76 2.09 14.77 12.61
N ARG A 77 1.65 16.03 12.50
CA ARG A 77 0.30 16.36 12.05
C ARG A 77 0.02 15.88 10.64
N TRP A 78 1.00 15.99 9.74
CA TRP A 78 0.82 15.49 8.38
C TRP A 78 0.66 13.97 8.34
N VAL A 79 1.53 13.23 9.04
CA VAL A 79 1.45 11.76 9.09
C VAL A 79 0.12 11.32 9.67
N ALA A 80 -0.34 11.94 10.77
CA ALA A 80 -1.65 11.66 11.35
C ALA A 80 -2.80 11.95 10.39
N ALA A 81 -2.77 13.11 9.73
CA ALA A 81 -3.81 13.46 8.76
C ALA A 81 -3.85 12.49 7.58
N PHE A 82 -2.68 12.08 7.08
CA PHE A 82 -2.58 11.13 5.97
C PHE A 82 -3.03 9.72 6.38
N GLN A 83 -2.64 9.26 7.58
CA GLN A 83 -3.10 7.98 8.13
C GLN A 83 -4.62 7.93 8.25
N VAL A 84 -5.23 8.95 8.88
CA VAL A 84 -6.68 8.98 9.14
C VAL A 84 -7.49 9.23 7.87
N SER A 85 -7.01 10.08 6.97
CA SER A 85 -7.82 10.54 5.82
C SER A 85 -7.60 9.72 4.56
N VAL A 86 -6.48 8.99 4.44
CA VAL A 86 -6.12 8.26 3.22
C VAL A 86 -5.86 6.79 3.51
N ILE A 87 -4.85 6.47 4.32
CA ILE A 87 -4.38 5.10 4.49
C ILE A 87 -5.41 4.21 5.19
N GLY A 88 -5.99 4.66 6.31
CA GLY A 88 -7.01 3.92 7.05
C GLY A 88 -8.28 3.61 6.22
N PRO A 89 -8.90 4.60 5.56
CA PRO A 89 -10.04 4.35 4.67
C PRO A 89 -9.72 3.39 3.52
N LEU A 90 -8.53 3.51 2.91
CA LEU A 90 -8.13 2.62 1.82
C LEU A 90 -7.83 1.20 2.29
N CYS A 91 -7.22 1.04 3.46
CA CYS A 91 -6.97 -0.26 4.07
C CYS A 91 -8.29 -1.03 4.24
N ARG A 92 -9.31 -0.39 4.82
CA ARG A 92 -10.64 -0.99 4.98
C ARG A 92 -11.27 -1.36 3.64
N ARG A 93 -11.26 -0.44 2.67
CA ARG A 93 -11.82 -0.68 1.34
C ARG A 93 -11.11 -1.83 0.60
N TYR A 94 -9.79 -1.85 0.65
CA TYR A 94 -8.98 -2.90 0.05
C TYR A 94 -9.32 -4.25 0.68
N ALA A 95 -9.38 -4.30 2.01
CA ALA A 95 -9.71 -5.52 2.73
C ALA A 95 -11.10 -6.05 2.39
N GLU A 96 -12.12 -5.18 2.43
CA GLU A 96 -13.49 -5.54 2.03
C GLU A 96 -13.53 -6.11 0.61
N TRP A 97 -12.83 -5.47 -0.34
CA TRP A 97 -12.78 -5.92 -1.73
C TRP A 97 -12.09 -7.29 -1.87
N ALA A 98 -10.92 -7.45 -1.26
CA ALA A 98 -10.10 -8.65 -1.37
C ALA A 98 -10.78 -9.86 -0.69
N LEU A 99 -11.40 -9.66 0.48
CA LEU A 99 -12.18 -10.68 1.17
C LEU A 99 -13.45 -11.05 0.38
N ALA A 100 -14.11 -10.08 -0.26
CA ALA A 100 -15.25 -10.35 -1.12
C ALA A 100 -14.87 -11.14 -2.39
N ASN A 101 -13.67 -10.95 -2.94
CA ASN A 101 -13.14 -11.79 -4.02
C ASN A 101 -12.89 -13.21 -3.52
N LEU A 102 -12.22 -13.35 -2.38
CA LEU A 102 -11.88 -14.64 -1.78
C LEU A 102 -13.13 -15.47 -1.45
N ALA A 103 -14.15 -14.83 -0.87
CA ALA A 103 -15.43 -15.48 -0.57
C ALA A 103 -16.17 -15.95 -1.83
N ARG A 104 -16.10 -15.18 -2.93
CA ARG A 104 -16.70 -15.57 -4.21
C ARG A 104 -16.06 -16.81 -4.80
N THR A 105 -14.73 -16.90 -4.79
CA THR A 105 -14.03 -18.08 -5.32
C THR A 105 -14.37 -19.35 -4.52
N ARG A 106 -14.56 -19.23 -3.20
CA ARG A 106 -15.03 -20.35 -2.38
C ARG A 106 -16.40 -20.86 -2.83
N GLY A 107 -17.34 -19.96 -3.09
CA GLY A 107 -18.68 -20.32 -3.58
C GLY A 107 -18.61 -21.10 -4.90
N THR A 108 -17.83 -20.61 -5.86
CA THR A 108 -17.69 -21.28 -7.17
C THR A 108 -16.99 -22.64 -7.10
N SER A 109 -16.09 -22.86 -6.14
CA SER A 109 -15.38 -24.14 -5.97
C SER A 109 -16.20 -25.22 -5.27
N LEU A 110 -17.22 -24.84 -4.48
CA LEU A 110 -18.12 -25.80 -3.81
C LEU A 110 -19.26 -26.24 -4.74
N ASP A 111 -19.68 -25.38 -5.66
CA ASP A 111 -20.77 -25.66 -6.62
C ASP A 111 -20.35 -26.63 -7.75
N SER A 112 -19.04 -26.81 -7.98
CA SER A 112 -18.51 -27.71 -9.02
C SER A 112 -18.35 -29.17 -8.57
N HIS A 113 -18.66 -29.51 -7.30
CA HIS A 113 -18.58 -30.88 -6.76
C HIS A 113 -19.89 -31.40 -6.13
N GLY A 114 -21.02 -30.72 -6.32
CA GLY A 114 -22.30 -31.14 -5.75
C GLY A 114 -23.50 -30.80 -6.62
N ALA A 115 -24.09 -31.82 -7.25
CA ALA A 115 -25.41 -31.70 -7.85
C ALA A 115 -26.45 -31.30 -6.78
N ALA A 116 -27.10 -30.16 -7.03
CA ALA A 116 -28.40 -29.71 -6.52
C ALA A 116 -28.71 -29.86 -5.01
N LYS A 117 -28.85 -28.72 -4.34
CA LYS A 117 -30.03 -28.44 -3.51
C LYS A 117 -30.36 -26.95 -3.50
N LYS A 118 -31.35 -26.56 -4.32
CA LYS A 118 -32.16 -25.36 -4.09
C LYS A 118 -32.94 -25.57 -2.78
N GLY A 119 -32.77 -24.68 -1.82
CA GLY A 119 -33.62 -24.66 -0.62
C GLY A 119 -33.18 -23.66 0.43
N ALA A 120 -34.06 -22.68 0.68
CA ALA A 120 -34.15 -21.78 1.82
C ALA A 120 -33.10 -20.66 1.93
N GLU A 121 -33.53 -19.47 1.50
CA GLU A 121 -33.10 -18.19 2.08
C GLU A 121 -33.31 -18.26 3.60
N SER A 122 -32.21 -18.44 4.33
CA SER A 122 -32.16 -18.15 5.76
C SER A 122 -31.57 -16.76 5.90
N GLU A 123 -32.38 -15.81 6.40
CA GLU A 123 -31.93 -14.55 6.99
C GLU A 123 -31.05 -14.86 8.20
N ALA A 124 -29.83 -15.33 7.96
CA ALA A 124 -28.79 -15.34 8.95
C ALA A 124 -28.33 -13.89 9.12
N ALA A 125 -28.35 -13.42 10.37
CA ALA A 125 -27.81 -12.13 10.80
C ALA A 125 -26.50 -11.82 10.05
N PRO A 126 -26.26 -10.55 9.64
CA PRO A 126 -25.08 -10.21 8.87
C PRO A 126 -23.85 -10.71 9.62
N ALA A 127 -23.15 -11.67 9.01
CA ALA A 127 -21.94 -12.24 9.58
C ALA A 127 -21.05 -11.07 10.02
N PRO A 128 -20.48 -11.11 11.25
CA PRO A 128 -19.69 -10.01 11.77
C PRO A 128 -18.66 -9.63 10.71
N GLN A 129 -18.67 -8.37 10.29
CA GLN A 129 -17.69 -7.83 9.35
C GLN A 129 -16.32 -8.27 9.84
N PRO A 130 -15.55 -9.03 9.06
CA PRO A 130 -14.37 -9.69 9.58
C PRO A 130 -13.33 -8.61 9.91
N THR A 131 -13.25 -8.26 11.19
CA THR A 131 -12.31 -7.29 11.73
C THR A 131 -10.91 -7.74 11.34
N LEU A 132 -10.12 -6.83 10.78
CA LEU A 132 -8.72 -7.11 10.47
C LEU A 132 -7.94 -7.34 11.77
N SER A 133 -7.04 -8.31 11.76
CA SER A 133 -6.04 -8.42 12.81
C SER A 133 -5.04 -7.27 12.68
N ARG A 134 -4.23 -7.07 13.72
CA ARG A 134 -3.20 -6.03 13.70
C ARG A 134 -2.10 -6.30 12.66
N SER A 135 -1.70 -7.57 12.47
CA SER A 135 -0.71 -7.95 11.46
C SER A 135 -1.23 -7.70 10.05
N GLU A 136 -2.50 -8.04 9.77
CA GLU A 136 -3.15 -7.79 8.48
C GLU A 136 -3.20 -6.29 8.16
N GLU A 137 -3.62 -5.46 9.13
CA GLU A 137 -3.59 -4.00 9.00
C GLU A 137 -2.19 -3.50 8.68
N ILE A 138 -1.17 -3.96 9.42
CA ILE A 138 0.22 -3.56 9.19
C ILE A 138 0.67 -3.95 7.78
N ARG A 139 0.42 -5.19 7.33
CA ARG A 139 0.79 -5.63 5.97
C ARG A 139 0.18 -4.71 4.90
N ILE A 140 -1.11 -4.37 5.03
CA ILE A 140 -1.81 -3.47 4.10
C ILE A 140 -1.26 -2.03 4.21
N PHE A 141 -1.04 -1.50 5.41
CA PHE A 141 -0.45 -0.17 5.61
C PHE A 141 0.94 -0.06 4.97
N ARG A 142 1.83 -1.04 5.20
CA ARG A 142 3.16 -1.11 4.60
C ARG A 142 3.05 -1.07 3.07
N ALA A 143 2.11 -1.83 2.49
CA ALA A 143 1.85 -1.83 1.05
C ALA A 143 1.40 -0.45 0.54
N LEU A 144 0.42 0.18 1.19
CA LEU A 144 -0.09 1.50 0.78
C LEU A 144 0.98 2.60 0.88
N TYR A 145 1.76 2.62 1.97
CA TYR A 145 2.84 3.59 2.15
C TYR A 145 3.97 3.42 1.13
N ARG A 146 4.34 2.18 0.83
CA ARG A 146 5.34 1.88 -0.20
C ARG A 146 4.84 2.25 -1.60
N TYR A 147 3.56 2.02 -1.89
CA TYR A 147 2.97 2.46 -3.15
C TYR A 147 3.01 3.99 -3.28
N GLU A 148 2.61 4.75 -2.25
CA GLU A 148 2.70 6.22 -2.31
C GLU A 148 4.15 6.70 -2.43
N THR A 149 5.08 6.05 -1.73
CA THR A 149 6.52 6.32 -1.84
C THR A 149 7.02 6.08 -3.28
N PHE A 150 6.63 4.96 -3.89
CA PHE A 150 6.93 4.68 -5.30
C PHE A 150 6.40 5.80 -6.19
N CYS A 151 5.14 6.21 -6.01
CA CYS A 151 4.58 7.28 -6.79
C CYS A 151 5.34 8.60 -6.58
N HIS A 152 5.76 8.93 -5.35
CA HIS A 152 6.57 10.12 -5.05
C HIS A 152 7.91 10.17 -5.80
N LEU A 153 8.55 9.01 -5.97
CA LEU A 153 9.88 8.89 -6.57
C LEU A 153 9.81 8.75 -8.10
N PHE A 154 8.88 7.94 -8.60
CA PHE A 154 8.85 7.51 -10.00
C PHE A 154 7.59 7.93 -10.77
N GLY A 155 6.53 8.33 -10.07
CA GLY A 155 5.25 8.73 -10.65
C GLY A 155 5.27 10.11 -11.31
N ARG A 156 4.26 10.38 -12.14
CA ARG A 156 4.04 11.68 -12.79
C ARG A 156 3.43 12.68 -11.81
N ASN A 157 4.25 13.15 -10.87
CA ASN A 157 3.85 14.15 -9.90
C ASN A 157 4.20 15.54 -10.42
N ARG A 158 3.90 16.58 -9.63
CA ARG A 158 4.36 17.96 -9.89
C ARG A 158 5.89 18.15 -9.69
N CYS A 159 6.66 17.08 -9.83
CA CYS A 159 8.11 17.07 -9.73
C CYS A 159 8.70 17.08 -11.13
N ASP A 160 9.76 17.86 -11.33
CA ASP A 160 10.57 17.78 -12.53
C ASP A 160 11.57 16.63 -12.36
N ARG A 161 11.41 15.58 -13.16
CA ARG A 161 12.32 14.43 -13.17
C ARG A 161 13.37 14.65 -14.25
N TYR A 162 14.63 14.57 -13.84
CA TYR A 162 15.79 14.63 -14.72
C TYR A 162 16.52 13.30 -14.66
N GLY A 163 16.83 12.73 -15.83
CA GLY A 163 17.34 11.37 -15.93
C GLY A 163 16.24 10.35 -16.17
N GLY A 164 16.61 9.08 -16.14
CA GLY A 164 15.75 7.99 -16.59
C GLY A 164 16.24 6.65 -16.09
N PHE A 165 15.80 6.25 -14.90
CA PHE A 165 15.82 4.83 -14.52
C PHE A 165 15.14 3.98 -15.58
N ARG A 166 15.83 2.94 -16.02
CA ARG A 166 15.23 1.82 -16.76
C ARG A 166 14.31 1.06 -15.81
N GLU A 167 13.28 0.41 -16.35
CA GLU A 167 12.27 -0.29 -15.55
C GLU A 167 12.90 -1.39 -14.68
N GLU A 168 13.96 -2.03 -15.19
CA GLU A 168 14.79 -3.03 -14.50
C GLU A 168 15.50 -2.48 -13.24
N GLN A 169 15.79 -1.17 -13.21
CA GLN A 169 16.49 -0.50 -12.10
C GLN A 169 15.54 -0.07 -10.96
N ILE A 170 14.22 -0.17 -11.14
CA ILE A 170 13.21 0.36 -10.20
C ILE A 170 12.77 -0.71 -9.16
N ASN A 171 13.27 -1.94 -9.23
CA ASN A 171 12.59 -3.09 -8.63
C ASN A 171 12.92 -3.41 -7.16
N GLU A 172 14.05 -2.94 -6.63
CA GLU A 172 14.71 -3.60 -5.50
C GLU A 172 14.26 -3.15 -4.10
N SER A 173 14.04 -1.84 -3.90
CA SER A 173 14.01 -1.25 -2.56
C SER A 173 12.61 -0.87 -2.06
N VAL A 174 11.66 -0.56 -2.96
CA VAL A 174 10.35 0.00 -2.56
C VAL A 174 9.23 -1.05 -2.48
N LEU A 175 9.32 -2.18 -3.18
CA LEU A 175 8.10 -2.85 -3.67
C LEU A 175 7.60 -4.07 -2.87
N MET A 176 8.34 -4.60 -1.90
CA MET A 176 8.08 -5.93 -1.29
C MET A 176 6.61 -6.24 -0.85
N PRO A 177 5.79 -5.32 -0.28
CA PRO A 177 4.39 -5.56 0.07
C PRO A 177 3.41 -4.93 -0.92
N VAL A 178 3.88 -4.05 -1.83
CA VAL A 178 3.06 -3.53 -2.96
C VAL A 178 2.79 -4.64 -3.97
N ARG A 179 3.73 -5.61 -4.06
CA ARG A 179 3.78 -6.71 -5.04
C ARG A 179 2.58 -7.67 -5.03
N SER A 180 1.76 -7.66 -3.99
CA SER A 180 0.64 -8.60 -3.79
C SER A 180 -0.75 -7.97 -3.88
N MET A 181 -0.83 -6.64 -3.97
CA MET A 181 -2.12 -5.98 -4.15
C MET A 181 -2.56 -6.15 -5.61
N GLY A 182 -3.51 -7.05 -5.86
CA GLY A 182 -4.32 -7.01 -7.08
C GLY A 182 -5.05 -5.69 -7.18
N LYS A 183 -5.50 -5.31 -8.38
CA LYS A 183 -6.11 -4.01 -8.63
C LYS A 183 -7.53 -3.99 -8.03
N PRO A 184 -7.81 -3.25 -6.95
CA PRO A 184 -9.18 -2.81 -6.76
C PRO A 184 -9.46 -1.79 -7.87
N LYS A 185 -10.73 -1.53 -8.21
CA LYS A 185 -11.10 -0.34 -8.99
C LYS A 185 -10.85 0.93 -8.16
N LEU A 186 -9.59 1.20 -7.78
CA LEU A 186 -9.14 2.38 -7.05
C LEU A 186 -9.19 3.64 -7.92
N SER A 187 -9.24 3.49 -9.25
CA SER A 187 -9.38 4.59 -10.21
C SER A 187 -10.69 5.37 -10.09
N THR A 188 -11.65 4.89 -9.29
CA THR A 188 -12.93 5.58 -9.01
C THR A 188 -12.99 6.17 -7.60
N VAL A 189 -11.87 6.23 -6.85
CA VAL A 189 -11.84 6.97 -5.59
C VAL A 189 -11.75 8.47 -5.89
N SER A 190 -12.89 9.06 -6.26
CA SER A 190 -13.09 10.47 -6.00
C SER A 190 -13.26 10.61 -4.48
N VAL A 191 -12.22 11.09 -3.79
CA VAL A 191 -12.30 11.52 -2.37
C VAL A 191 -13.26 12.72 -2.20
N SER A 192 -14.03 13.10 -3.23
CA SER A 192 -15.12 14.07 -3.11
C SER A 192 -16.26 13.57 -2.23
N SER A 193 -16.49 12.25 -2.11
CA SER A 193 -17.60 11.72 -1.31
C SER A 193 -17.36 11.70 0.20
N CYS A 194 -16.11 11.80 0.68
CA CYS A 194 -15.83 11.97 2.12
C CYS A 194 -15.90 13.45 2.56
N ALA A 195 -16.15 14.37 1.62
CA ALA A 195 -16.30 15.80 1.90
C ALA A 195 -17.75 16.24 2.18
N THR A 196 -18.70 15.31 2.36
CA THR A 196 -20.11 15.68 2.59
C THR A 196 -20.60 15.24 3.95
N LYS A 197 -20.93 16.26 4.78
CA LYS A 197 -21.62 16.25 6.08
C LYS A 197 -20.82 16.11 7.38
N GLY A 198 -19.52 16.41 7.37
CA GLY A 198 -18.78 16.73 8.60
C GLY A 198 -17.68 17.73 8.29
N GLY A 199 -17.84 18.99 8.71
CA GLY A 199 -16.97 20.10 8.32
C GLY A 199 -15.50 19.86 8.65
N ILE A 200 -14.68 19.61 7.62
CA ILE A 200 -13.23 19.75 7.73
C ILE A 200 -12.94 21.24 7.85
N SER A 201 -12.60 21.67 9.07
CA SER A 201 -12.11 23.02 9.34
C SER A 201 -10.82 23.26 8.54
N ARG A 202 -10.83 24.30 7.71
CA ARG A 202 -9.65 24.78 7.00
C ARG A 202 -8.64 25.31 8.01
N TYR A 203 -7.54 24.60 8.19
CA TYR A 203 -6.36 25.18 8.86
C TYR A 203 -5.64 26.09 7.86
N SER A 204 -5.96 27.39 7.91
CA SER A 204 -5.09 28.45 7.41
C SER A 204 -4.32 29.01 8.60
N ASP A 205 -2.99 28.88 8.54
CA ASP A 205 -2.08 29.59 9.41
C ASP A 205 -2.09 31.06 8.97
N THR A 206 -2.90 31.86 9.65
CA THR A 206 -2.77 33.31 9.69
C THR A 206 -2.91 33.71 11.14
N ASP A 207 -1.77 33.98 11.78
CA ASP A 207 -1.70 34.80 12.98
C ASP A 207 -2.36 36.14 12.64
N ASP A 208 -3.56 36.37 13.17
CA ASP A 208 -3.92 37.65 13.76
C ASP A 208 -5.19 37.49 14.58
N GLY A 209 -5.09 37.83 15.86
CA GLY A 209 -6.17 37.69 16.82
C GLY A 209 -7.30 38.69 16.57
N ARG A 210 -8.54 38.22 16.74
CA ARG A 210 -9.62 38.96 17.41
C ARG A 210 -10.84 38.06 17.65
N LEU A 211 -11.44 38.31 18.81
CA LEU A 211 -12.57 37.63 19.43
C LEU A 211 -13.93 37.98 18.80
N HIS A 212 -14.97 37.32 19.32
CA HIS A 212 -16.42 37.43 19.07
C HIS A 212 -16.92 36.62 17.88
N GLY A 213 -18.02 35.88 17.90
CA GLY A 213 -19.09 35.60 18.88
C GLY A 213 -20.11 34.73 18.14
N TRP A 214 -20.84 33.88 18.84
CA TRP A 214 -21.80 32.91 18.27
C TRP A 214 -23.01 33.59 17.60
N TYR A 215 -23.64 32.95 16.59
CA TYR A 215 -25.09 32.61 16.47
C TYR A 215 -25.52 32.23 15.03
N HIS A 216 -26.18 31.07 14.94
CA HIS A 216 -27.26 30.58 14.06
C HIS A 216 -27.44 30.98 12.57
N LEU A 217 -27.50 29.91 11.74
CA LEU A 217 -28.40 29.61 10.59
C LEU A 217 -29.08 30.77 9.83
N SER A 218 -28.81 30.87 8.52
CA SER A 218 -29.81 30.83 7.42
C SER A 218 -29.17 30.94 6.03
N ARG A 219 -29.65 30.13 5.08
CA ARG A 219 -29.54 30.38 3.63
C ARG A 219 -30.48 31.55 3.27
N PRO A 220 -30.20 32.31 2.19
CA PRO A 220 -30.94 32.04 0.95
C PRO A 220 -30.14 32.26 -0.35
N ARG A 221 -30.85 31.93 -1.44
CA ARG A 221 -30.47 31.84 -2.86
C ARG A 221 -30.17 33.21 -3.51
N GLY A 222 -29.43 33.18 -4.63
CA GLY A 222 -29.81 33.98 -5.81
C GLY A 222 -28.72 34.80 -6.50
N ALA A 223 -28.63 34.55 -7.81
CA ALA A 223 -28.29 35.47 -8.90
C ALA A 223 -26.82 35.76 -9.28
N SER A 224 -26.60 35.52 -10.58
CA SER A 224 -25.45 35.80 -11.43
C SER A 224 -25.02 37.27 -11.48
N GLN A 225 -23.73 37.51 -11.70
CA GLN A 225 -23.24 38.31 -12.84
C GLN A 225 -21.72 38.17 -12.99
N ALA A 226 -21.30 38.12 -14.25
CA ALA A 226 -19.92 38.02 -14.70
C ALA A 226 -19.19 39.37 -14.59
N PHE A 227 -17.89 39.35 -14.30
CA PHE A 227 -16.90 40.23 -14.93
C PHE A 227 -15.51 39.64 -14.76
N GLY A 228 -14.72 39.68 -15.84
CA GLY A 228 -13.42 39.06 -15.93
C GLY A 228 -12.32 39.82 -15.18
N SER A 229 -11.39 39.05 -14.64
CA SER A 229 -9.99 39.45 -14.51
C SER A 229 -9.14 38.18 -14.40
N GLN A 230 -8.33 37.91 -15.42
CA GLN A 230 -7.26 36.93 -15.35
C GLN A 230 -6.28 37.35 -14.25
N GLY A 231 -6.06 36.48 -13.26
CA GLY A 231 -5.10 36.64 -12.18
C GLY A 231 -4.85 35.28 -11.50
N PRO A 232 -3.62 34.97 -11.07
CA PRO A 232 -3.17 33.59 -10.87
C PRO A 232 -3.71 33.01 -9.56
N ARG A 233 -4.91 32.43 -9.58
CA ARG A 233 -5.43 31.57 -8.51
C ARG A 233 -4.90 30.15 -8.66
N ASN A 234 -3.61 29.94 -8.37
CA ASN A 234 -3.05 28.58 -8.29
C ASN A 234 -1.97 28.44 -7.21
N SER A 235 -2.25 28.93 -6.01
CA SER A 235 -1.53 28.53 -4.80
C SER A 235 -2.58 28.19 -3.73
N ARG A 236 -2.34 27.14 -2.93
CA ARG A 236 -3.22 26.61 -1.86
C ARG A 236 -4.17 25.44 -2.20
N ARG A 237 -3.85 24.57 -3.16
CA ARG A 237 -4.24 23.16 -3.02
C ARG A 237 -3.16 22.45 -2.23
N GLN A 238 -3.47 22.05 -1.00
CA GLN A 238 -2.67 21.01 -0.33
C GLN A 238 -2.73 19.80 -1.25
N SER A 239 -1.58 19.44 -1.81
CA SER A 239 -1.45 18.30 -2.73
C SER A 239 -1.73 17.04 -1.94
N TRP A 240 -2.97 16.57 -1.99
CA TRP A 240 -3.29 15.19 -1.65
C TRP A 240 -2.57 14.31 -2.68
N GLY A 241 -1.98 13.20 -2.22
CA GLY A 241 -0.98 12.40 -2.91
C GLY A 241 -1.43 11.73 -4.21
N CYS A 242 -0.57 10.87 -4.75
CA CYS A 242 -0.73 10.20 -6.04
C CYS A 242 -1.93 9.24 -6.02
N ILE A 243 -2.15 8.56 -4.88
CA ILE A 243 -3.33 7.74 -4.61
C ILE A 243 -4.66 8.53 -4.75
N THR A 244 -4.63 9.86 -4.61
CA THR A 244 -5.81 10.73 -4.73
C THR A 244 -5.88 11.49 -6.06
N GLY A 245 -4.91 11.28 -6.95
CA GLY A 245 -4.80 11.95 -8.24
C GLY A 245 -5.56 11.22 -9.36
N HIS A 246 -6.09 11.99 -10.33
CA HIS A 246 -6.85 11.46 -11.48
C HIS A 246 -5.98 11.00 -12.67
N HIS A 247 -4.65 11.05 -12.55
CA HIS A 247 -3.76 10.69 -13.66
C HIS A 247 -3.39 9.20 -13.57
N ASN A 248 -3.36 8.52 -14.72
CA ASN A 248 -2.95 7.12 -14.86
C ASN A 248 -1.45 6.99 -14.55
N VAL A 249 -1.10 6.99 -13.27
CA VAL A 249 0.26 6.91 -12.72
C VAL A 249 0.71 5.46 -12.49
N ASP A 250 -0.13 4.47 -12.83
CA ASP A 250 0.11 3.05 -12.62
C ASP A 250 0.87 2.36 -13.77
N ALA A 251 0.88 2.96 -14.97
CA ALA A 251 1.58 2.39 -16.11
C ALA A 251 3.05 2.05 -15.85
N PRO A 252 3.84 2.87 -15.11
CA PRO A 252 5.20 2.51 -14.71
C PRO A 252 5.24 1.32 -13.75
N LEU A 253 4.34 1.26 -12.75
CA LEU A 253 4.36 0.20 -11.75
C LEU A 253 4.02 -1.17 -12.35
N ARG A 254 3.02 -1.22 -13.25
CA ARG A 254 2.68 -2.46 -13.96
C ARG A 254 3.88 -3.00 -14.73
N LYS A 255 4.57 -2.14 -15.47
CA LYS A 255 5.73 -2.53 -16.26
C LYS A 255 6.89 -3.00 -15.37
N VAL A 256 7.12 -2.35 -14.23
CA VAL A 256 8.12 -2.82 -13.25
C VAL A 256 7.85 -4.25 -12.75
N PHE A 257 6.57 -4.66 -12.71
CA PHE A 257 6.15 -6.01 -12.33
C PHE A 257 6.06 -7.01 -13.49
N TRP A 258 6.43 -6.62 -14.71
CA TRP A 258 6.45 -7.54 -15.86
C TRP A 258 7.55 -8.58 -15.72
N ASN A 259 7.29 -9.78 -16.24
CA ASN A 259 8.26 -10.87 -16.28
C ASN A 259 9.53 -10.45 -17.06
N VAL A 260 9.37 -9.76 -18.20
CA VAL A 260 10.48 -9.27 -19.03
C VAL A 260 11.40 -8.35 -18.24
N THR A 261 10.84 -7.45 -17.42
CA THR A 261 11.62 -6.53 -16.60
C THR A 261 12.37 -7.25 -15.47
N GLN A 262 11.78 -8.30 -14.90
CA GLN A 262 12.44 -9.13 -13.89
C GLN A 262 13.56 -9.98 -14.49
N ASN A 263 13.33 -10.58 -15.66
CA ASN A 263 14.33 -11.36 -16.39
C ASN A 263 15.49 -10.48 -16.89
N GLY A 264 15.19 -9.34 -17.53
CA GLY A 264 16.21 -8.42 -18.03
C GLY A 264 17.15 -7.90 -16.93
N ARG A 265 16.63 -7.69 -15.70
CA ARG A 265 17.46 -7.37 -14.54
C ARG A 265 18.42 -8.52 -14.19
N ARG A 266 18.00 -9.77 -14.28
CA ARG A 266 18.82 -10.94 -13.91
C ARG A 266 19.84 -11.30 -14.98
N ASP A 267 19.58 -10.95 -16.23
CA ASP A 267 20.54 -11.08 -17.34
C ASP A 267 21.73 -10.12 -17.18
N ASP A 268 21.53 -9.00 -16.48
CA ASP A 268 22.61 -8.11 -16.06
C ASP A 268 23.31 -8.67 -14.81
N SER A 269 24.50 -9.24 -14.99
CA SER A 269 25.30 -9.84 -13.91
C SER A 269 25.67 -8.85 -12.79
N THR A 270 25.60 -7.54 -13.07
CA THR A 270 25.84 -6.49 -12.06
C THR A 270 24.62 -6.21 -11.18
N ALA A 271 23.44 -6.73 -11.55
CA ALA A 271 22.18 -6.50 -10.86
C ALA A 271 21.63 -7.74 -10.14
N VAL A 272 22.30 -8.90 -10.22
CA VAL A 272 22.02 -10.09 -9.39
C VAL A 272 22.28 -9.77 -7.92
N ASN A 273 21.35 -10.13 -7.05
CA ASN A 273 21.43 -9.83 -5.62
C ASN A 273 21.37 -11.09 -4.74
N ALA A 274 21.58 -10.90 -3.44
CA ALA A 274 21.52 -11.97 -2.45
C ALA A 274 20.17 -12.73 -2.41
N ARG A 275 19.07 -12.11 -2.84
CA ARG A 275 17.75 -12.76 -2.93
C ARG A 275 17.65 -13.67 -4.15
N ASP A 276 18.25 -13.27 -5.26
CA ASP A 276 18.36 -14.11 -6.45
C ASP A 276 19.23 -15.34 -6.14
N ASP A 277 20.32 -15.15 -5.41
CA ASP A 277 21.17 -16.25 -4.95
C ASP A 277 20.41 -17.19 -3.99
N ALA A 278 19.63 -16.63 -3.05
CA ALA A 278 18.81 -17.43 -2.13
C ALA A 278 17.74 -18.26 -2.86
N GLN A 279 17.12 -17.69 -3.90
CA GLN A 279 16.20 -18.42 -4.76
C GLN A 279 16.93 -19.54 -5.53
N GLN A 280 18.12 -19.24 -6.08
CA GLN A 280 18.90 -20.21 -6.84
C GLN A 280 19.36 -21.39 -5.98
N ARG A 281 19.77 -21.12 -4.73
CA ARG A 281 20.12 -22.15 -3.74
C ARG A 281 18.91 -22.91 -3.20
N ARG A 282 17.69 -22.42 -3.46
CA ARG A 282 16.44 -22.93 -2.91
C ARG A 282 16.44 -22.91 -1.39
N ASP A 283 16.90 -21.79 -0.83
CA ASP A 283 16.94 -21.60 0.62
C ASP A 283 15.52 -21.82 1.20
N PRO A 284 15.40 -22.50 2.36
CA PRO A 284 14.10 -22.75 2.97
C PRO A 284 13.43 -21.44 3.39
N MET A 285 12.12 -21.38 3.22
CA MET A 285 11.28 -20.25 3.61
C MET A 285 10.22 -20.74 4.59
N GLU A 286 10.49 -20.53 5.88
CA GLU A 286 9.64 -21.01 6.95
C GLU A 286 8.60 -19.96 7.36
N PHE A 287 7.39 -20.44 7.69
CA PHE A 287 6.36 -19.61 8.30
C PHE A 287 6.56 -19.58 9.81
N GLY A 288 6.97 -18.43 10.36
CA GLY A 288 7.19 -18.22 11.79
C GLY A 288 5.94 -17.82 12.59
N GLY A 289 4.75 -17.92 12.00
CA GLY A 289 3.51 -17.39 12.56
C GLY A 289 3.26 -15.91 12.25
N ASP A 290 2.08 -15.40 12.64
CA ASP A 290 1.70 -13.99 12.48
C ASP A 290 2.22 -13.12 13.63
N ILE A 291 3.54 -13.06 13.75
CA ILE A 291 4.24 -12.23 14.73
C ILE A 291 4.06 -10.72 14.46
N LEU A 292 4.17 -9.90 15.50
CA LEU A 292 4.16 -8.44 15.41
C LEU A 292 5.54 -7.86 15.72
N PRO A 293 6.14 -7.05 14.82
CA PRO A 293 5.69 -6.74 13.46
C PRO A 293 5.77 -7.96 12.50
N PRO A 294 4.91 -8.01 11.46
CA PRO A 294 4.88 -9.11 10.50
C PRO A 294 6.02 -8.99 9.49
N ASP A 295 7.23 -9.29 9.93
CA ASP A 295 8.45 -9.21 9.11
C ASP A 295 8.79 -10.52 8.39
N GLY A 296 8.21 -11.63 8.82
CA GLY A 296 8.28 -12.93 8.14
C GLY A 296 7.34 -13.05 6.93
N PRO A 297 7.57 -14.05 6.07
CA PRO A 297 6.66 -14.35 4.97
C PRO A 297 5.28 -14.74 5.52
N PRO A 298 4.18 -14.32 4.89
CA PRO A 298 2.84 -14.79 5.24
C PRO A 298 2.65 -16.25 4.82
N LEU A 299 1.79 -16.99 5.53
CA LEU A 299 1.55 -18.41 5.27
C LEU A 299 1.19 -18.67 3.80
N ALA A 300 0.31 -17.87 3.20
CA ALA A 300 -0.08 -18.06 1.80
C ALA A 300 1.12 -17.98 0.83
N TRP A 301 2.13 -17.15 1.12
CA TRP A 301 3.33 -17.08 0.29
C TRP A 301 4.20 -18.32 0.46
N VAL A 302 4.30 -18.85 1.69
CA VAL A 302 4.98 -20.12 1.98
C VAL A 302 4.30 -21.30 1.29
N LEU A 303 2.97 -21.37 1.33
CA LEU A 303 2.19 -22.42 0.65
C LEU A 303 2.28 -22.32 -0.88
N LEU A 304 2.26 -21.10 -1.42
CA LEU A 304 2.34 -20.88 -2.86
C LEU A 304 3.63 -21.44 -3.47
N TRP A 305 4.74 -21.30 -2.76
CA TRP A 305 6.08 -21.65 -3.23
C TRP A 305 6.64 -22.92 -2.56
N GLY A 306 5.82 -23.65 -1.80
CA GLY A 306 6.20 -24.95 -1.25
C GLY A 306 7.28 -24.90 -0.19
N GLY A 307 7.35 -23.80 0.57
CA GLY A 307 8.39 -23.61 1.58
C GLY A 307 9.78 -23.32 1.03
N ILE A 308 9.91 -23.03 -0.28
CA ILE A 308 11.16 -22.63 -0.91
C ILE A 308 11.13 -21.12 -1.16
N TYR A 309 12.23 -20.43 -0.86
CA TYR A 309 12.33 -19.01 -1.11
C TYR A 309 12.18 -18.68 -2.60
N ALA A 310 11.26 -17.78 -2.92
CA ALA A 310 11.00 -17.31 -4.28
C ALA A 310 11.08 -15.78 -4.33
N ASN A 311 11.93 -15.25 -5.21
CA ASN A 311 11.99 -13.84 -5.58
C ASN A 311 11.27 -13.61 -6.93
N LEU A 312 10.14 -14.29 -7.13
CA LEU A 312 9.26 -14.15 -8.29
C LEU A 312 7.96 -13.47 -7.87
N TYR A 313 7.54 -12.44 -8.60
CA TYR A 313 6.35 -11.64 -8.24
C TYR A 313 5.65 -11.08 -9.48
N GLY A 314 4.52 -10.40 -9.27
CA GLY A 314 3.83 -9.68 -10.34
C GLY A 314 3.16 -10.64 -11.32
N GLU A 315 3.66 -10.69 -12.55
CA GLU A 315 3.12 -11.58 -13.59
C GLU A 315 3.42 -13.05 -13.36
N TYR A 316 4.45 -13.39 -12.56
CA TYR A 316 4.70 -14.77 -12.15
C TYR A 316 3.69 -15.31 -11.12
N THR A 317 2.90 -14.43 -10.49
CA THR A 317 1.90 -14.84 -9.50
C THR A 317 0.53 -14.98 -10.17
N PRO A 318 -0.21 -16.08 -9.92
CA PRO A 318 -1.57 -16.28 -10.40
C PRO A 318 -2.49 -15.09 -10.19
N SER A 319 -3.32 -14.79 -11.18
CA SER A 319 -4.16 -13.59 -11.19
C SER A 319 -5.17 -13.54 -10.04
N TRP A 320 -5.78 -14.68 -9.73
CA TRP A 320 -6.76 -14.83 -8.64
C TRP A 320 -6.17 -14.54 -7.26
N LEU A 321 -4.93 -14.97 -7.00
CA LEU A 321 -4.27 -14.74 -5.71
C LEU A 321 -4.08 -13.25 -5.44
N LYS A 322 -3.69 -12.49 -6.48
CA LYS A 322 -3.55 -11.03 -6.38
C LYS A 322 -4.88 -10.38 -6.00
N ASP A 323 -5.97 -10.84 -6.59
CA ASP A 323 -7.32 -10.34 -6.29
C ASP A 323 -7.80 -10.70 -4.88
N TRP A 324 -7.31 -11.81 -4.33
CA TRP A 324 -7.59 -12.18 -2.94
C TRP A 324 -6.72 -11.42 -1.94
N GLY A 325 -5.65 -10.76 -2.38
CA GLY A 325 -4.66 -10.17 -1.46
C GLY A 325 -3.99 -11.22 -0.59
N TYR A 326 -3.71 -12.40 -1.15
CA TYR A 326 -3.30 -13.61 -0.41
C TYR A 326 -2.17 -13.42 0.61
N VAL A 327 -1.21 -12.53 0.37
CA VAL A 327 -0.09 -12.29 1.31
C VAL A 327 -0.48 -11.37 2.48
N MET A 328 -1.67 -10.79 2.46
CA MET A 328 -2.12 -9.84 3.48
C MET A 328 -2.76 -10.52 4.67
N TRP A 329 -3.17 -11.78 4.52
CA TRP A 329 -3.96 -12.50 5.51
C TRP A 329 -3.11 -13.32 6.46
N ASP A 330 -3.56 -13.34 7.71
CA ASP A 330 -3.00 -14.22 8.73
C ASP A 330 -3.35 -15.68 8.44
N GLU A 331 -2.55 -16.59 8.99
CA GLU A 331 -2.79 -18.04 8.97
C GLU A 331 -4.20 -18.34 9.46
N ARG A 332 -4.58 -17.77 10.61
CA ARG A 332 -5.91 -17.99 11.20
C ARG A 332 -7.01 -17.72 10.18
N ARG A 333 -6.92 -16.63 9.42
CA ARG A 333 -7.92 -16.27 8.42
C ARG A 333 -7.94 -17.26 7.26
N LEU A 334 -6.77 -17.67 6.77
CA LEU A 334 -6.68 -18.65 5.69
C LEU A 334 -7.25 -20.01 6.09
N VAL A 335 -6.99 -20.44 7.34
CA VAL A 335 -7.52 -21.67 7.93
C VAL A 335 -9.03 -21.58 8.16
N GLU A 336 -9.53 -20.51 8.78
CA GLU A 336 -10.97 -20.31 9.02
C GLU A 336 -11.78 -20.24 7.71
N LEU A 337 -11.19 -19.68 6.65
CA LEU A 337 -11.81 -19.63 5.34
C LEU A 337 -11.66 -20.95 4.56
N GLY A 338 -10.82 -21.87 5.00
CA GLY A 338 -10.56 -23.16 4.36
C GLY A 338 -9.86 -23.02 3.00
N VAL A 339 -8.98 -22.02 2.85
CA VAL A 339 -8.39 -21.66 1.56
C VAL A 339 -6.91 -22.01 1.42
N THR A 340 -6.32 -22.70 2.39
CA THR A 340 -4.91 -23.12 2.37
C THR A 340 -4.58 -23.95 1.13
N ASP A 341 -5.41 -24.94 0.82
CA ASP A 341 -5.22 -25.82 -0.34
C ASP A 341 -5.52 -25.10 -1.66
N LEU A 342 -6.45 -24.12 -1.62
CA LEU A 342 -6.79 -23.33 -2.80
C LEU A 342 -5.62 -22.49 -3.28
N VAL A 343 -4.73 -22.03 -2.38
CA VAL A 343 -3.57 -21.21 -2.73
C VAL A 343 -2.63 -21.99 -3.65
N SER A 344 -2.24 -23.21 -3.29
CA SER A 344 -1.34 -24.02 -4.11
C SER A 344 -2.02 -24.51 -5.40
N ARG A 345 -3.32 -24.83 -5.37
CA ARG A 345 -4.09 -25.20 -6.57
C ARG A 345 -4.21 -24.10 -7.62
N GLN A 346 -3.95 -22.83 -7.28
CA GLN A 346 -4.00 -21.77 -8.30
C GLN A 346 -2.98 -21.97 -9.43
N TRP A 347 -1.91 -22.73 -9.20
CA TRP A 347 -0.96 -23.07 -10.26
C TRP A 347 -1.60 -23.91 -11.38
N GLU A 348 -2.61 -24.73 -11.08
CA GLU A 348 -3.37 -25.50 -12.07
C GLU A 348 -4.06 -24.60 -13.11
N THR A 349 -4.35 -23.34 -12.74
CA THR A 349 -5.03 -22.37 -13.61
C THR A 349 -4.08 -21.52 -14.46
N GLU A 350 -2.76 -21.63 -14.24
CA GLU A 350 -1.74 -20.76 -14.86
C GLU A 350 -0.56 -21.58 -15.44
N PRO A 351 -0.81 -22.53 -16.37
CA PRO A 351 0.22 -23.41 -16.92
C PRO A 351 1.31 -22.66 -17.70
N GLU A 352 0.97 -21.52 -18.29
CA GLU A 352 1.93 -20.64 -18.97
C GLU A 352 2.93 -20.04 -17.98
N ALA A 353 2.47 -19.63 -16.79
CA ALA A 353 3.35 -19.10 -15.75
C ALA A 353 4.30 -20.19 -15.24
N ILE A 354 3.81 -21.41 -15.02
CA ILE A 354 4.66 -22.56 -14.64
C ILE A 354 5.73 -22.80 -15.72
N SER A 355 5.35 -22.85 -16.99
CA SER A 355 6.28 -23.10 -18.10
C SER A 355 7.38 -22.05 -18.14
N LEU A 356 7.05 -20.77 -17.96
CA LEU A 356 8.02 -19.69 -17.88
C LEU A 356 8.95 -19.85 -16.67
N ILE A 357 8.42 -20.24 -15.51
CA ILE A 357 9.24 -20.44 -14.32
C ILE A 357 10.22 -21.60 -14.52
N GLU A 358 9.76 -22.69 -15.13
CA GLU A 358 10.59 -23.86 -15.41
C GLU A 358 11.68 -23.55 -16.44
N GLU A 359 11.35 -22.84 -17.52
CA GLU A 359 12.29 -22.45 -18.57
C GLU A 359 13.40 -21.53 -18.03
N TYR A 360 13.05 -20.51 -17.26
CA TYR A 360 14.01 -19.50 -16.81
C TYR A 360 14.72 -19.84 -15.49
N TYR A 361 14.12 -20.68 -14.64
CA TYR A 361 14.62 -20.92 -13.29
C TYR A 361 14.81 -22.41 -12.94
N ALA A 362 14.55 -23.33 -13.88
CA ALA A 362 14.70 -24.78 -13.68
C ALA A 362 14.00 -25.27 -12.40
N TRP A 363 12.83 -24.71 -12.11
CA TRP A 363 12.09 -24.91 -10.86
C TRP A 363 10.59 -24.96 -11.11
N ARG A 364 9.84 -25.64 -10.23
CA ARG A 364 8.38 -25.72 -10.26
C ARG A 364 7.77 -25.32 -8.91
N PRO A 365 6.66 -24.56 -8.92
CA PRO A 365 5.93 -24.25 -7.71
C PRO A 365 5.31 -25.48 -7.04
N ALA A 366 4.82 -25.33 -5.80
CA ALA A 366 4.22 -26.42 -5.04
C ALA A 366 3.02 -27.07 -5.75
N GLY A 367 2.98 -28.40 -5.74
CA GLY A 367 1.90 -29.20 -6.34
C GLY A 367 2.20 -29.73 -7.75
N TYR A 368 3.40 -29.48 -8.31
CA TYR A 368 3.82 -29.91 -9.65
C TYR A 368 5.28 -30.36 -9.74
#